data_AF-A0A0G0XPH4-F1
#
_entry.id   AF-A0A0G0XPH4-F1
#
_cell.length_a   1.000
_cell.length_b   1.000
_cell.length_c   1.000
_cell.angle_alpha   90.00
_cell.angle_beta   90.00
_cell.angle_gamma   90.00
#
_symmetry.space_group_name_H-M   'P 1'
#
loop_
_entity.id
_entity.type
_entity.pdbx_description
1 polymer ?
#
loop_
_entity_poly.entity_id
_entity_poly.type
_entity_poly.pdbx_seq_one_letter_code
_entity_poly.pdbx_strand_id
1 'polypeptide(L)'
;MGTGVLSKVNDSGVSTFSKIISMAIGVLTLVGIIWFLFTLISGAIAIIGSGGDKQALESARKKITTGLIGLVIILAATFILDLVGTIFGIDFLDLNLLFVEIMN
;
A
#
# COMPACT_ATOMS: atom_id res chain seq x y z
N MET A 1 25.95 19.24 23.92
CA MET A 1 25.50 17.84 23.80
C MET A 1 25.33 17.58 22.31
N GLY A 2 26.32 16.91 21.73
CA GLY A 2 26.41 16.69 20.29
C GLY A 2 25.77 15.36 19.93
N THR A 3 24.73 15.41 19.12
CA THR A 3 24.17 14.26 18.39
C THR A 3 24.48 14.32 16.89
N GLY A 4 25.32 15.27 16.45
CA GLY A 4 25.57 15.60 15.04
C GLY A 4 26.43 14.64 14.21
N VAL A 5 26.91 13.52 14.77
CA VAL A 5 27.71 12.54 14.01
C VAL A 5 27.32 11.08 14.23
N LEU A 6 26.50 10.76 15.24
CA LEU A 6 26.03 9.38 15.43
C LEU A 6 24.75 9.08 14.63
N SER A 7 24.04 10.12 14.17
CA SER A 7 22.97 9.99 13.18
C SER A 7 23.46 9.89 11.73
N LYS A 8 24.77 9.98 11.45
CA LYS A 8 25.30 9.98 10.07
C LYS A 8 26.19 8.79 9.71
N VAL A 9 26.44 7.87 10.64
CA VAL A 9 27.36 6.72 10.41
C VAL A 9 26.65 5.37 10.45
N ASN A 10 25.33 5.33 10.67
CA ASN A 10 24.46 4.15 10.44
C ASN A 10 23.35 4.41 9.39
N ASP A 11 23.41 5.57 8.72
CA ASP A 11 22.24 6.29 8.20
C ASP A 11 22.04 6.20 6.68
N SER A 12 23.06 5.85 5.90
CA SER A 12 22.91 5.70 4.45
C SER A 12 22.22 4.40 4.06
N GLY A 13 22.52 3.29 4.74
CA GLY A 13 21.90 1.99 4.45
C GLY A 13 20.44 1.90 4.93
N VAL A 14 20.19 2.28 6.19
CA VAL A 14 18.86 2.21 6.81
C VAL A 14 17.91 3.26 6.21
N SER A 15 18.37 4.48 5.91
CA SER A 15 17.50 5.48 5.28
C SER A 15 17.22 5.16 3.81
N THR A 16 18.17 4.58 3.05
CA THR A 16 17.90 4.15 1.67
C THR A 16 16.91 2.99 1.64
N PHE A 17 17.07 2.01 2.53
CA PHE A 17 16.12 0.91 2.67
C PHE A 17 14.73 1.42 3.07
N SER A 18 14.68 2.34 4.03
CA SER A 18 13.44 3.01 4.44
C SER A 18 12.75 3.74 3.28
N LYS A 19 13.49 4.54 2.51
CA LYS A 19 12.98 5.25 1.32
C LYS A 19 12.41 4.29 0.26
N ILE A 20 13.10 3.16 -0.02
CA ILE A 20 12.64 2.16 -0.98
C ILE A 20 11.32 1.51 -0.50
N ILE A 21 11.23 1.17 0.78
CA ILE A 21 10.03 0.58 1.38
C ILE A 21 8.87 1.59 1.33
N SER A 22 9.06 2.83 1.80
CA SER A 22 8.03 3.88 1.70
C SER A 22 7.55 4.11 0.27
N MET A 23 8.46 4.18 -0.70
CA MET A 23 8.10 4.32 -2.12
C MET A 23 7.29 3.12 -2.60
N ALA A 24 7.74 1.89 -2.30
CA ALA A 24 7.05 0.67 -2.70
C ALA A 24 5.62 0.63 -2.13
N ILE A 25 5.43 1.01 -0.86
CA ILE A 25 4.10 1.04 -0.24
C ILE A 25 3.24 2.17 -0.79
N GLY A 26 3.79 3.36 -1.03
CA GLY A 26 3.06 4.44 -1.68
C GLY A 26 2.51 4.02 -3.04
N VAL A 27 3.36 3.38 -3.86
CA VAL A 27 2.96 2.83 -5.17
C VAL A 27 1.96 1.69 -5.02
N LEU A 28 2.19 0.73 -4.12
CA LEU A 28 1.27 -0.39 -3.89
C LEU A 28 -0.10 0.07 -3.41
N THR A 29 -0.16 1.10 -2.56
CA THR A 29 -1.41 1.68 -2.06
C THR A 29 -2.18 2.33 -3.22
N LEU A 30 -1.50 3.12 -4.05
CA LEU A 30 -2.10 3.76 -5.22
C LEU A 30 -2.63 2.71 -6.22
N VAL A 31 -1.80 1.73 -6.59
CA VAL A 31 -2.16 0.65 -7.51
C VAL A 31 -3.29 -0.20 -6.93
N GLY A 32 -3.26 -0.46 -5.63
CA GLY A 32 -4.26 -1.24 -4.93
C GLY A 32 -5.65 -0.59 -4.93
N ILE A 33 -5.72 0.72 -4.73
CA ILE A 33 -6.98 1.48 -4.83
C ILE A 33 -7.56 1.42 -6.26
N ILE A 34 -6.72 1.62 -7.27
CA ILE A 34 -7.13 1.55 -8.68
C ILE A 34 -7.64 0.15 -9.02
N TRP A 35 -6.91 -0.88 -8.58
CA TRP A 35 -7.29 -2.27 -8.81
C TRP A 35 -8.59 -2.66 -8.08
N PHE A 36 -8.78 -2.18 -6.86
CA PHE A 36 -10.02 -2.35 -6.10
C PHE A 36 -11.23 -1.78 -6.84
N LEU A 37 -11.11 -0.56 -7.39
CA LEU A 37 -12.17 0.05 -8.22
C LEU A 37 -12.52 -0.80 -9.44
N PHE A 38 -11.52 -1.30 -10.17
CA PHE A 38 -11.74 -2.20 -11.31
C PHE A 38 -12.44 -3.50 -10.92
N THR A 39 -12.02 -4.11 -9.81
CA THR A 39 -12.66 -5.32 -9.29
C THR A 39 -14.10 -5.05 -8.86
N LEU A 40 -14.38 -3.93 -8.21
CA LEU A 40 -15.72 -3.57 -7.75
C LEU A 40 -16.66 -3.38 -8.95
N ILE A 41 -16.24 -2.60 -9.95
CA ILE A 41 -17.02 -2.36 -11.17
C ILE A 41 -17.26 -3.68 -11.92
N SER A 42 -16.20 -4.47 -12.15
CA SER A 42 -16.35 -5.73 -12.88
C SER A 42 -17.15 -6.80 -12.12
N GLY A 43 -17.08 -6.81 -10.78
CA GLY A 43 -17.89 -7.66 -9.91
C GLY A 43 -19.36 -7.24 -9.91
N ALA A 44 -19.64 -5.93 -9.85
CA ALA A 44 -21.01 -5.40 -9.90
C ALA A 44 -21.70 -5.73 -11.23
N ILE A 45 -21.00 -5.54 -12.35
CA ILE A 45 -21.53 -5.90 -13.68
C ILE A 45 -21.77 -7.42 -13.77
N ALA A 46 -20.88 -8.23 -13.22
CA ALA A 46 -21.02 -9.69 -13.21
C ALA A 46 -22.21 -10.16 -12.35
N ILE A 47 -22.49 -9.53 -11.21
CA ILE A 47 -23.69 -9.83 -10.40
C ILE A 47 -24.96 -9.53 -11.19
N ILE A 48 -25.06 -8.35 -11.80
CA ILE A 48 -26.26 -7.93 -12.53
C ILE A 48 -26.49 -8.79 -13.78
N GLY A 49 -25.42 -9.14 -14.52
CA GLY A 49 -25.51 -9.99 -15.71
C GLY A 49 -25.76 -11.47 -15.43
N SER A 50 -25.57 -11.94 -14.18
CA SER A 50 -25.59 -13.37 -13.87
C SER A 50 -26.98 -14.02 -13.83
N GLY A 51 -28.08 -13.26 -13.86
CA GLY A 51 -29.43 -13.61 -14.36
C GLY A 51 -30.11 -14.96 -14.04
N GLY A 52 -29.49 -15.88 -13.30
CA GLY A 52 -29.94 -17.27 -13.11
C GLY A 52 -28.82 -18.33 -13.16
N ASP A 53 -27.63 -17.99 -13.64
CA ASP A 53 -26.46 -18.89 -13.67
C ASP A 53 -25.66 -18.81 -12.37
N LYS A 54 -25.69 -19.91 -11.60
CA LYS A 54 -24.97 -20.04 -10.33
C LYS A 54 -23.45 -19.86 -10.48
N GLN A 55 -22.88 -20.28 -11.62
CA GLN A 55 -21.44 -20.23 -11.83
C GLN A 55 -20.93 -18.79 -12.01
N ALA A 56 -21.71 -17.96 -12.71
CA ALA A 56 -21.44 -16.54 -12.88
C ALA A 56 -21.54 -15.77 -11.54
N LEU A 57 -22.54 -16.10 -10.71
CA LEU A 57 -22.71 -15.52 -9.38
C LEU A 57 -21.53 -15.86 -8.45
N GLU A 58 -21.07 -17.12 -8.47
CA GLU A 58 -19.96 -17.59 -7.65
C GLU A 58 -18.64 -16.90 -8.06
N SER A 59 -18.40 -16.76 -9.37
CA SER A 59 -17.24 -16.02 -9.89
C SER A 59 -17.28 -14.53 -9.52
N ALA A 60 -18.46 -13.90 -9.56
CA ALA A 60 -18.62 -12.51 -9.16
C ALA A 60 -18.32 -12.29 -7.66
N ARG A 61 -18.83 -13.19 -6.81
CA ARG A 61 -18.50 -13.19 -5.37
C ARG A 61 -17.01 -13.35 -5.13
N LYS A 62 -16.38 -14.30 -5.83
CA LYS A 62 -14.93 -14.52 -5.71
C LYS A 62 -14.13 -13.27 -6.09
N LYS A 63 -14.50 -12.58 -7.18
CA LYS A 63 -13.88 -11.31 -7.58
C LYS A 63 -13.98 -10.26 -6.48
N ILE A 64 -15.17 -10.05 -5.92
CA ILE A 64 -15.38 -9.07 -4.85
C ILE A 64 -14.53 -9.41 -3.63
N THR A 65 -14.51 -10.68 -3.21
CA THR A 65 -13.68 -11.11 -2.07
C THR A 65 -12.19 -10.89 -2.34
N THR A 66 -11.69 -11.18 -3.54
CA THR A 66 -10.29 -10.90 -3.89
C THR A 66 -9.98 -9.39 -3.87
N GLY A 67 -10.90 -8.55 -4.35
CA GLY A 67 -10.78 -7.10 -4.21
C GLY A 67 -10.70 -6.64 -2.76
N LEU A 68 -11.60 -7.17 -1.92
CA LEU A 68 -11.64 -6.86 -0.50
C LEU A 68 -10.35 -7.28 0.20
N ILE A 69 -9.82 -8.47 -0.11
CA ILE A 69 -8.53 -8.95 0.42
C ILE A 69 -7.40 -7.99 0.05
N GLY A 70 -7.36 -7.51 -1.21
CA GLY A 70 -6.39 -6.51 -1.65
C GLY A 70 -6.44 -5.22 -0.80
N LEU A 71 -7.64 -4.72 -0.51
CA LEU A 71 -7.81 -3.55 0.35
C LEU A 71 -7.35 -3.80 1.79
N VAL A 72 -7.69 -4.96 2.36
CA VAL A 72 -7.29 -5.35 3.72
C VAL A 72 -5.77 -5.47 3.84
N ILE A 73 -5.09 -5.99 2.82
CA ILE A 73 -3.62 -6.09 2.81
C ILE A 73 -2.97 -4.72 2.88
N ILE A 74 -3.49 -3.73 2.14
CA ILE A 74 -2.96 -2.35 2.16
C ILE A 74 -3.12 -1.74 3.55
N LEU A 75 -4.29 -1.89 4.17
CA LEU A 75 -4.53 -1.42 5.54
C LEU A 75 -3.58 -2.08 6.54
N ALA A 76 -3.41 -3.41 6.45
CA ALA A 76 -2.48 -4.14 7.31
C ALA A 76 -1.03 -3.68 7.10
N ALA A 77 -0.62 -3.45 5.85
CA ALA A 77 0.71 -2.94 5.53
C ALA A 77 0.95 -1.56 6.15
N THR A 78 -0.01 -0.63 6.03
CA THR A 78 0.11 0.70 6.66
C THR A 78 0.27 0.59 8.18
N PHE A 79 -0.44 -0.33 8.83
CA PHE A 79 -0.36 -0.53 10.27
C PHE A 79 0.99 -1.09 10.74
N ILE A 80 1.54 -2.06 9.99
CA ILE A 80 2.87 -2.62 10.27
C ILE A 80 3.94 -1.54 10.11
N LEU A 81 3.82 -0.69 9.09
CA LEU A 81 4.80 0.35 8.82
C LEU A 81 4.77 1.49 9.83
N ASP A 82 3.59 1.84 10.32
CA ASP A 82 3.44 2.82 11.41
C ASP A 82 4.11 2.33 12.70
N LEU A 83 3.95 1.03 12.99
CA LEU A 83 4.62 0.37 14.11
C LEU A 83 6.14 0.34 13.92
N VAL A 84 6.62 0.03 12.71
CA VAL A 84 8.05 0.08 12.37
C VAL A 84 8.56 1.53 12.44
N GLY A 85 7.80 2.50 11.96
CA GLY A 85 8.10 3.94 12.03
C GLY A 85 8.32 4.44 13.44
N THR A 86 7.43 4.03 14.35
CA THR A 86 7.52 4.38 15.76
C THR A 86 8.78 3.79 16.43
N ILE A 87 9.19 2.57 16.05
CA ILE A 87 10.38 1.90 16.61
C ILE A 87 11.68 2.51 16.07
N PHE A 88 11.71 2.87 14.78
CA PHE A 88 12.90 3.44 14.14
C PHE A 88 12.96 4.97 14.20
N GLY A 89 11.89 5.65 14.64
CA GLY A 89 11.80 7.11 14.73
C GLY A 89 11.71 7.80 13.35
N ILE A 90 11.21 7.09 12.33
CA ILE A 90 11.14 7.55 10.94
C ILE A 90 9.68 7.49 10.48
N ASP A 91 9.12 8.63 10.07
CA ASP A 91 7.77 8.68 9.50
C ASP A 91 7.79 8.19 8.05
N PHE A 92 7.51 6.91 7.84
CA PHE A 92 7.46 6.27 6.53
C PHE A 92 6.29 6.77 5.65
N LEU A 93 5.34 7.50 6.23
CA LEU A 93 4.12 7.96 5.56
C LEU A 93 4.25 9.35 4.93
N ASP A 94 5.40 10.01 5.06
CA ASP A 94 5.65 11.32 4.47
C ASP A 94 6.00 11.22 2.97
N LEU A 95 4.98 10.91 2.16
CA LEU A 95 5.06 10.85 0.70
C LEU A 95 5.62 12.16 0.10
N ASN A 96 5.43 13.30 0.77
CA ASN A 96 5.94 14.59 0.33
C ASN A 96 7.48 14.67 0.27
N LEU A 97 8.20 13.99 1.16
CA LEU A 97 9.65 14.06 1.21
C LEU A 97 10.30 13.30 0.05
N LEU A 98 9.69 12.20 -0.41
CA LEU A 98 10.19 11.42 -1.55
C LEU A 98 10.01 12.17 -2.88
N PHE A 99 8.89 12.86 -3.08
CA PHE A 99 8.65 13.61 -4.31
C PHE A 99 9.59 14.81 -4.47
N VAL A 100 9.90 15.51 -3.38
CA VAL A 100 10.81 16.67 -3.40
C VAL A 100 12.25 16.26 -3.68
N GLU A 101 12.71 15.12 -3.14
CA GLU A 101 14.11 14.67 -3.34
C GLU A 101 14.36 14.03 -4.71
N ILE A 102 13.34 13.56 -5.41
CA ILE A 102 13.47 13.07 -6.80
C ILE A 102 13.46 14.21 -7.83
N MET A 103 12.95 15.40 -7.46
CA MET A 103 12.84 16.57 -8.34
C MET A 103 13.95 17.62 -8.16
N ASN A 104 14.92 17.41 -7.26
CA ASN A 104 16.07 18.29 -7.04
C ASN A 104 17.38 17.54 -7.31
#